data_AF-A0AAT9QGV6-F1
#
_entry.id   AF-A0AAT9QGV6-F1
#
_cell.length_a   1.000
_cell.length_b   1.000
_cell.length_c   1.000
_cell.angle_alpha   90.00
_cell.angle_beta   90.00
_cell.angle_gamma   90.00
#
_symmetry.space_group_name_H-M   'P 1'
#
loop_
_entity.id
_entity.type
_entity.pdbx_description
1 polymer ?
#
loop_
_entity_poly.entity_id
_entity_poly.type
_entity_poly.pdbx_seq_one_letter_code
_entity_poly.pdbx_strand_id
1 'polypeptide(L)'
;MPLLGYIRNMVFFSVPLGKLVRRVSRLRGGGSALPGLVVEKIDPGFMRRTLTTLPHGVAVVSGTNGKTTTTKMVVELLESQGLKVFTNRTGSNFTRGVAAALLGEVDWRGRLDADIAVLELDEAHAVHFVNSVPPRYCLLLNVLRDQAWTASARSTRRRRLLQHIAAKTTGTVVLNREDPRVARIAETLTGQQVKYFGLDDSLLGTFPNDDDMRTAPGSPAPAALSDKPWADVVLRTVGADSAGFEYDGGTVTTAMKLRGVYNIFNAACGADPGPEHLRRGRRHCGSRHLAGGAVPGGTCLWPRREPHR
;
A
#
# COMPACT_ATOMS: atom_id res chain seq x y z
N MET A 1 15.80 -24.38 25.82
CA MET A 1 15.79 -24.63 24.36
C MET A 1 14.75 -25.66 23.83
N PRO A 2 13.57 -25.92 24.45
CA PRO A 2 12.57 -26.82 23.82
C PRO A 2 11.58 -26.12 22.87
N LEU A 3 11.40 -24.80 23.01
CA LEU A 3 10.39 -24.03 22.23
C LEU A 3 10.71 -23.99 20.73
N LEU A 4 11.99 -23.95 20.36
CA LEU A 4 12.44 -23.87 18.98
C LEU A 4 12.18 -25.18 18.21
N GLY A 5 12.25 -26.33 18.88
CA GLY A 5 11.93 -27.64 18.30
C GLY A 5 10.42 -27.84 18.11
N TYR A 6 9.61 -27.36 19.07
CA TYR A 6 8.15 -27.45 18.99
C TYR A 6 7.57 -26.58 17.86
N ILE A 7 8.07 -25.34 17.71
CA ILE A 7 7.70 -24.44 16.62
C ILE A 7 8.11 -25.04 15.26
N ARG A 8 9.27 -25.68 15.18
CA ARG A 8 9.77 -26.30 13.94
C ARG A 8 8.91 -27.50 13.53
N ASN A 9 8.52 -28.36 14.48
CA ASN A 9 7.65 -29.50 14.20
C ASN A 9 6.22 -29.08 13.78
N MET A 10 5.66 -28.02 14.37
CA MET A 10 4.33 -27.51 13.99
C MET A 10 4.28 -27.06 12.51
N VAL A 11 5.35 -26.40 12.02
CA VAL A 11 5.49 -25.95 10.62
C VAL A 11 5.51 -27.14 9.64
N PHE A 12 6.19 -28.23 10.00
CA PHE A 12 6.30 -29.41 9.15
C PHE A 12 4.96 -30.12 8.94
N PHE A 13 4.02 -30.04 9.88
CA PHE A 13 2.72 -30.69 9.75
C PHE A 13 1.63 -29.75 9.24
N SER A 14 1.64 -28.46 9.60
CA SER A 14 0.57 -27.52 9.26
C SER A 14 0.53 -27.17 7.76
N VAL A 15 1.68 -26.99 7.12
CA VAL A 15 1.76 -26.60 5.70
C VAL A 15 1.35 -27.74 4.76
N PRO A 16 1.86 -28.99 4.89
CA PRO A 16 1.40 -30.10 4.07
C PRO A 16 -0.07 -30.43 4.30
N LEU A 17 -0.55 -30.37 5.56
CA LEU A 17 -1.95 -30.59 5.89
C LEU A 17 -2.85 -29.51 5.28
N GLY A 18 -2.46 -28.24 5.38
CA GLY A 18 -3.17 -27.13 4.74
C GLY A 18 -3.22 -27.27 3.21
N LYS A 19 -2.10 -27.63 2.58
CA LYS A 19 -2.05 -27.89 1.14
C LYS A 19 -2.91 -29.09 0.73
N LEU A 20 -2.94 -30.15 1.54
CA LEU A 20 -3.81 -31.31 1.34
C LEU A 20 -5.29 -30.92 1.44
N VAL A 21 -5.69 -30.19 2.49
CA VAL A 21 -7.05 -29.67 2.67
C VAL A 21 -7.43 -28.79 1.49
N ARG A 22 -6.56 -27.89 1.04
CA ARG A 22 -6.79 -27.06 -0.17
C ARG A 22 -7.04 -27.92 -1.41
N ARG A 23 -6.26 -28.99 -1.62
CA ARG A 23 -6.42 -29.90 -2.76
C ARG A 23 -7.76 -30.65 -2.69
N VAL A 24 -8.12 -31.15 -1.51
CA VAL A 24 -9.40 -31.86 -1.27
C VAL A 24 -10.60 -30.92 -1.40
N SER A 25 -10.54 -29.69 -0.88
CA SER A 25 -11.61 -28.70 -1.00
C SER A 25 -11.85 -28.30 -2.46
N ARG A 26 -10.78 -28.14 -3.27
CA ARG A 26 -10.92 -27.85 -4.71
C ARG A 26 -11.60 -28.98 -5.48
N LEU A 27 -11.31 -30.24 -5.13
CA LEU A 27 -11.95 -31.41 -5.75
C LEU A 27 -13.45 -31.51 -5.40
N ARG A 28 -13.88 -30.91 -4.29
CA ARG A 28 -15.29 -30.90 -3.83
C ARG A 28 -16.05 -29.63 -4.21
N GLY A 29 -15.45 -28.71 -4.99
CA GLY A 29 -16.07 -27.42 -5.31
C GLY A 29 -16.20 -26.46 -4.12
N GLY A 30 -15.48 -26.70 -3.01
CA GLY A 30 -15.57 -25.92 -1.79
C GLY A 30 -14.87 -24.56 -1.87
N GLY A 31 -15.43 -23.55 -1.18
CA GLY A 31 -14.99 -22.15 -1.21
C GLY A 31 -13.53 -21.91 -0.77
N SER A 32 -12.93 -20.83 -1.29
CA SER A 32 -11.51 -20.47 -1.17
C SER A 32 -11.02 -20.16 0.26
N ALA A 33 -11.93 -19.97 1.23
CA ALA A 33 -11.62 -19.59 2.60
C ALA A 33 -11.44 -20.77 3.59
N LEU A 34 -11.98 -21.96 3.27
CA LEU A 34 -11.91 -23.14 4.15
C LEU A 34 -10.47 -23.59 4.48
N PRO A 35 -9.54 -23.67 3.51
CA PRO A 35 -8.16 -24.04 3.81
C PRO A 35 -7.45 -23.04 4.71
N GLY A 36 -7.75 -21.74 4.56
CA GLY A 36 -7.21 -20.68 5.42
C GLY A 36 -7.68 -20.82 6.87
N LEU A 37 -8.96 -21.15 7.10
CA LEU A 37 -9.51 -21.39 8.44
C LEU A 37 -8.86 -22.60 9.13
N VAL A 38 -8.60 -23.68 8.38
CA VAL A 38 -7.95 -24.88 8.94
C VAL A 38 -6.51 -24.57 9.34
N VAL A 39 -5.76 -23.86 8.50
CA VAL A 39 -4.39 -23.45 8.85
C VAL A 39 -4.38 -22.45 10.00
N GLU A 40 -5.31 -21.50 10.05
CA GLU A 40 -5.41 -20.56 11.17
C GLU A 40 -5.69 -21.28 12.50
N LYS A 41 -6.55 -22.30 12.51
CA LYS A 41 -6.85 -23.09 13.72
C LYS A 41 -5.70 -24.02 14.14
N ILE A 42 -5.02 -24.62 13.18
CA ILE A 42 -3.95 -25.60 13.44
C ILE A 42 -2.62 -24.89 13.72
N ASP A 43 -2.37 -23.76 13.09
CA ASP A 43 -1.14 -22.99 13.18
C ASP A 43 -1.40 -21.47 13.15
N PRO A 44 -1.86 -20.90 14.27
CA PRO A 44 -2.16 -19.47 14.39
C PRO A 44 -0.94 -18.57 14.09
N GLY A 45 0.28 -19.11 14.24
CA GLY A 45 1.52 -18.39 13.99
C GLY A 45 2.01 -18.44 12.53
N PHE A 46 1.37 -19.22 11.66
CA PHE A 46 1.81 -19.43 10.27
C PHE A 46 2.02 -18.12 9.52
N MET A 47 1.00 -17.28 9.44
CA MET A 47 1.09 -16.01 8.69
C MET A 47 2.20 -15.11 9.22
N ARG A 48 2.30 -14.96 10.55
CA ARG A 48 3.32 -14.12 11.17
C ARG A 48 4.71 -14.62 10.78
N ARG A 49 5.00 -15.91 10.99
CA ARG A 49 6.32 -16.47 10.68
C ARG A 49 6.68 -16.34 9.20
N THR A 50 5.73 -16.57 8.30
CA THR A 50 5.96 -16.47 6.85
C THR A 50 6.16 -15.02 6.38
N LEU A 51 5.40 -14.07 6.92
CA LEU A 51 5.45 -12.67 6.47
C LEU A 51 6.58 -11.88 7.12
N THR A 52 6.97 -12.19 8.36
CA THR A 52 8.07 -11.47 9.04
C THR A 52 9.45 -11.77 8.47
N THR A 53 9.60 -12.81 7.65
CA THR A 53 10.86 -13.16 6.99
C THR A 53 11.11 -12.39 5.69
N LEU A 54 10.14 -11.60 5.22
CA LEU A 54 10.25 -10.87 3.97
C LEU A 54 11.26 -9.71 4.11
N PRO A 55 12.24 -9.56 3.20
CA PRO A 55 13.28 -8.52 3.25
C PRO A 55 12.74 -7.10 3.45
N HIS A 56 11.66 -6.75 2.75
CA HIS A 56 11.01 -5.44 2.83
C HIS A 56 9.73 -5.46 3.69
N GLY A 57 9.40 -6.60 4.31
CA GLY A 57 8.26 -6.74 5.20
C GLY A 57 6.91 -6.69 4.48
N VAL A 58 5.93 -6.06 5.15
CA VAL A 58 4.53 -6.03 4.72
C VAL A 58 4.06 -4.59 4.55
N ALA A 59 3.39 -4.32 3.44
CA ALA A 59 2.59 -3.12 3.19
C ALA A 59 1.10 -3.48 3.28
N VAL A 60 0.34 -2.69 4.05
CA VAL A 60 -1.13 -2.83 4.15
C VAL A 60 -1.81 -1.66 3.44
N VAL A 61 -2.78 -1.95 2.59
CA VAL A 61 -3.63 -0.96 1.94
C VAL A 61 -5.04 -1.07 2.54
N SER A 62 -5.52 0.03 3.14
CA SER A 62 -6.84 0.07 3.79
C SER A 62 -7.54 1.41 3.61
N GLY A 63 -8.85 1.44 3.88
CA GLY A 63 -9.74 2.57 3.60
C GLY A 63 -11.04 2.09 2.97
N THR A 64 -12.03 2.97 2.81
CA THR A 64 -13.36 2.52 2.41
C THR A 64 -13.39 2.14 0.93
N ASN A 65 -12.88 3.01 0.04
CA ASN A 65 -12.84 2.80 -1.40
C ASN A 65 -11.42 2.83 -1.98
N GLY A 66 -11.26 2.20 -3.15
CA GLY A 66 -10.02 2.26 -3.94
C GLY A 66 -8.97 1.19 -3.59
N LYS A 67 -9.11 0.47 -2.46
CA LYS A 67 -8.13 -0.50 -1.95
C LYS A 67 -7.59 -1.47 -3.01
N THR A 68 -8.48 -2.19 -3.71
CA THR A 68 -8.09 -3.19 -4.72
C THR A 68 -7.28 -2.57 -5.85
N THR A 69 -7.71 -1.41 -6.32
CA THR A 69 -7.03 -0.75 -7.43
C THR A 69 -5.68 -0.19 -7.00
N THR A 70 -5.61 0.47 -5.84
CA THR A 70 -4.34 0.94 -5.25
C THR A 70 -3.37 -0.22 -5.06
N THR A 71 -3.85 -1.34 -4.52
CA THR A 71 -3.03 -2.53 -4.27
C THR A 71 -2.42 -3.04 -5.56
N LYS A 72 -3.20 -3.12 -6.65
CA LYS A 72 -2.67 -3.51 -7.97
C LYS A 72 -1.60 -2.55 -8.48
N MET A 73 -1.81 -1.24 -8.35
CA MET A 73 -0.83 -0.24 -8.79
C MET A 73 0.48 -0.30 -8.00
N VAL A 74 0.39 -0.44 -6.68
CA VAL A 74 1.57 -0.60 -5.82
C VAL A 74 2.33 -1.88 -6.19
N VAL A 75 1.60 -2.99 -6.43
CA VAL A 75 2.20 -4.26 -6.88
C VAL A 75 2.92 -4.08 -8.21
N GLU A 76 2.26 -3.54 -9.24
CA GLU A 76 2.86 -3.34 -10.57
C GLU A 76 4.11 -2.44 -10.52
N LEU A 77 4.08 -1.39 -9.69
CA LEU A 77 5.21 -0.49 -9.53
C LEU A 77 6.40 -1.20 -8.88
N LEU A 78 6.18 -1.93 -7.78
CA LEU A 78 7.24 -2.68 -7.10
C LEU A 78 7.80 -3.80 -8.01
N GLU A 79 6.94 -4.50 -8.75
CA GLU A 79 7.35 -5.51 -9.74
C GLU A 79 8.16 -4.86 -10.88
N SER A 80 7.80 -3.66 -11.34
CA SER A 80 8.58 -2.93 -12.36
C SER A 80 9.98 -2.53 -11.90
N GLN A 81 10.20 -2.45 -10.58
CA GLN A 81 11.51 -2.22 -9.96
C GLN A 81 12.29 -3.52 -9.73
N GLY A 82 11.76 -4.67 -10.17
CA GLY A 82 12.39 -5.98 -10.07
C GLY A 82 12.12 -6.73 -8.77
N LEU A 83 11.20 -6.25 -7.92
CA LEU A 83 10.83 -6.93 -6.68
C LEU A 83 9.80 -8.03 -6.94
N LYS A 84 9.94 -9.16 -6.23
CA LYS A 84 8.90 -10.19 -6.17
C LYS A 84 7.84 -9.80 -5.14
N VAL A 85 6.61 -9.62 -5.57
CA VAL A 85 5.53 -9.14 -4.70
C VAL A 85 4.50 -10.23 -4.43
N PHE A 86 4.24 -10.50 -3.15
CA PHE A 86 3.09 -11.30 -2.74
C PHE A 86 1.86 -10.41 -2.50
N THR A 87 0.69 -10.83 -2.99
CA THR A 87 -0.58 -10.11 -2.74
C THR A 87 -1.78 -11.06 -2.74
N ASN A 88 -2.84 -10.71 -1.99
CA ASN A 88 -4.08 -11.49 -1.88
C ASN A 88 -5.04 -11.23 -3.06
N ARG A 89 -4.65 -11.68 -4.27
CA ARG A 89 -5.35 -11.43 -5.56
C ARG A 89 -6.83 -11.86 -5.62
N THR A 90 -7.32 -12.68 -4.68
CA THR A 90 -8.69 -13.23 -4.71
C THR A 90 -9.79 -12.25 -4.25
N GLY A 91 -9.44 -10.99 -3.99
CA GLY A 91 -10.41 -9.96 -3.53
C GLY A 91 -10.91 -10.19 -2.10
N SER A 92 -10.35 -11.18 -1.39
CA SER A 92 -10.69 -11.44 0.00
C SER A 92 -9.91 -10.48 0.89
N ASN A 93 -10.59 -9.43 1.35
CA ASN A 93 -10.10 -8.40 2.27
C ASN A 93 -10.04 -8.87 3.73
N PHE A 94 -10.21 -10.18 3.96
CA PHE A 94 -10.20 -10.84 5.26
C PHE A 94 -8.84 -11.45 5.56
N THR A 95 -8.46 -11.48 6.84
CA THR A 95 -7.25 -12.15 7.34
C THR A 95 -7.16 -13.61 6.86
N ARG A 96 -8.29 -14.31 6.79
CA ARG A 96 -8.38 -15.69 6.28
C ARG A 96 -8.09 -15.82 4.79
N GLY A 97 -8.44 -14.81 4.00
CA GLY A 97 -8.11 -14.73 2.59
C GLY A 97 -6.60 -14.66 2.37
N VAL A 98 -5.92 -13.85 3.20
CA VAL A 98 -4.45 -13.76 3.21
C VAL A 98 -3.82 -15.10 3.56
N ALA A 99 -4.29 -15.77 4.62
CA ALA A 99 -3.78 -17.10 5.01
C ALA A 99 -3.94 -18.14 3.87
N ALA A 100 -5.10 -18.16 3.22
CA ALA A 100 -5.37 -19.08 2.11
C ALA A 100 -4.52 -18.78 0.87
N ALA A 101 -4.27 -17.50 0.58
CA ALA A 101 -3.36 -17.07 -0.49
C ALA A 101 -1.92 -17.49 -0.17
N LEU A 102 -1.43 -17.19 1.03
CA LEU A 102 -0.09 -17.57 1.50
C LEU A 102 0.14 -19.08 1.38
N LEU A 103 -0.80 -19.89 1.83
CA LEU A 103 -0.72 -21.35 1.76
C LEU A 103 -0.56 -21.88 0.31
N GLY A 104 -1.02 -21.11 -0.67
CA GLY A 104 -0.83 -21.44 -2.08
C GLY A 104 0.56 -21.20 -2.60
N GLU A 105 1.19 -20.13 -2.12
CA GLU A 105 2.46 -19.61 -2.65
C GLU A 105 3.68 -20.11 -1.86
N VAL A 106 3.51 -20.50 -0.59
CA VAL A 106 4.63 -21.03 0.20
C VAL A 106 5.10 -22.39 -0.33
N ASP A 107 6.39 -22.67 -0.21
CA ASP A 107 6.94 -24.01 -0.44
C ASP A 107 6.50 -25.02 0.63
N TRP A 108 6.87 -26.29 0.49
CA TRP A 108 6.55 -27.34 1.47
C TRP A 108 7.18 -27.12 2.85
N ARG A 109 8.15 -26.21 2.95
CA ARG A 109 8.81 -25.81 4.19
C ARG A 109 8.20 -24.52 4.77
N GLY A 110 7.12 -24.01 4.17
CA GLY A 110 6.43 -22.80 4.60
C GLY A 110 7.13 -21.48 4.24
N ARG A 111 8.13 -21.50 3.35
CA ARG A 111 8.82 -20.29 2.90
C ARG A 111 8.11 -19.67 1.71
N LEU A 112 7.94 -18.36 1.76
CA LEU A 112 7.43 -17.56 0.65
C LEU A 112 8.59 -16.98 -0.16
N ASP A 113 8.63 -17.23 -1.47
CA ASP A 113 9.60 -16.61 -2.40
C ASP A 113 9.07 -15.24 -2.85
N ALA A 114 9.17 -14.25 -1.95
CA ALA A 114 8.81 -12.86 -2.22
C ALA A 114 9.75 -11.92 -1.45
N ASP A 115 9.91 -10.70 -1.96
CA ASP A 115 10.71 -9.65 -1.32
C ASP A 115 9.84 -8.77 -0.40
N ILE A 116 8.56 -8.59 -0.77
CA ILE A 116 7.57 -7.78 -0.06
C ILE A 116 6.16 -8.38 -0.21
N ALA A 117 5.32 -8.19 0.80
CA ALA A 117 3.88 -8.46 0.71
C ALA A 117 3.09 -7.16 0.65
N VAL A 118 2.19 -7.01 -0.31
CA VAL A 118 1.24 -5.89 -0.42
C VAL A 118 -0.17 -6.45 -0.24
N LEU A 119 -0.80 -6.13 0.88
CA LEU A 119 -2.06 -6.75 1.30
C LEU A 119 -3.20 -5.74 1.33
N GLU A 120 -4.26 -6.06 0.59
CA GLU A 120 -5.53 -5.37 0.67
C GLU A 120 -6.32 -5.90 1.87
N LEU A 121 -6.67 -5.03 2.81
CA LEU A 121 -7.45 -5.42 4.00
C LEU A 121 -8.55 -4.39 4.31
N ASP A 122 -9.74 -4.89 4.64
CA ASP A 122 -10.82 -4.08 5.25
C ASP A 122 -10.37 -3.57 6.62
N GLU A 123 -10.83 -2.38 7.01
CA GLU A 123 -10.36 -1.70 8.22
C GLU A 123 -10.53 -2.58 9.48
N ALA A 124 -11.63 -3.32 9.61
CA ALA A 124 -11.86 -4.17 10.77
C ALA A 124 -10.92 -5.39 10.78
N HIS A 125 -10.69 -5.99 9.61
CA HIS A 125 -9.82 -7.16 9.47
C HIS A 125 -8.33 -6.80 9.52
N ALA A 126 -7.98 -5.61 9.04
CA ALA A 126 -6.65 -5.04 9.15
C ALA A 126 -6.25 -4.87 10.63
N VAL A 127 -7.14 -4.40 11.51
CA VAL A 127 -6.85 -4.30 12.95
C VAL A 127 -6.44 -5.66 13.55
N HIS A 128 -7.17 -6.73 13.23
CA HIS A 128 -6.81 -8.07 13.68
C HIS A 128 -5.47 -8.54 13.11
N PHE A 129 -5.23 -8.27 11.82
CA PHE A 129 -4.00 -8.63 11.14
C PHE A 129 -2.76 -7.92 11.73
N VAL A 130 -2.80 -6.59 11.87
CA VAL A 130 -1.63 -5.80 12.31
C VAL A 130 -1.23 -6.07 13.76
N ASN A 131 -2.15 -6.57 14.59
CA ASN A 131 -1.83 -7.01 15.95
C ASN A 131 -0.95 -8.26 15.97
N SER A 132 -1.03 -9.09 14.92
CA SER A 132 -0.22 -10.30 14.77
C SER A 132 0.99 -10.08 13.88
N VAL A 133 0.84 -9.27 12.84
CA VAL A 133 1.88 -8.97 11.83
C VAL A 133 1.99 -7.45 11.68
N PRO A 134 2.83 -6.78 12.49
CA PRO A 134 3.05 -5.35 12.37
C PRO A 134 3.59 -5.02 10.97
N PRO A 135 2.91 -4.18 10.19
CA PRO A 135 3.36 -3.85 8.85
C PRO A 135 4.54 -2.88 8.91
N ARG A 136 5.38 -2.90 7.87
CA ARG A 136 6.43 -1.89 7.68
C ARG A 136 5.86 -0.62 7.06
N TYR A 137 4.84 -0.77 6.22
CA TYR A 137 4.17 0.32 5.53
C TYR A 137 2.65 0.19 5.67
N CYS A 138 1.94 1.31 5.82
CA CYS A 138 0.50 1.32 5.57
C CYS A 138 0.08 2.50 4.70
N LEU A 139 -0.87 2.25 3.81
CA LEU A 139 -1.46 3.21 2.89
C LEU A 139 -2.94 3.34 3.27
N LEU A 140 -3.33 4.52 3.76
CA LEU A 140 -4.68 4.80 4.22
C LEU A 140 -5.39 5.75 3.25
N LEU A 141 -6.46 5.28 2.61
CA LEU A 141 -7.01 5.94 1.43
C LEU A 141 -8.12 6.94 1.74
N ASN A 142 -9.21 6.53 2.39
CA ASN A 142 -10.36 7.40 2.66
C ASN A 142 -11.30 6.76 3.70
N VAL A 143 -12.15 7.59 4.31
CA VAL A 143 -13.26 7.19 5.16
C VAL A 143 -14.54 7.86 4.67
N LEU A 144 -15.36 7.11 3.93
CA LEU A 144 -16.68 7.60 3.50
C LEU A 144 -17.68 7.66 4.66
N ARG A 145 -18.50 8.71 4.70
CA ARG A 145 -19.70 8.77 5.54
C ARG A 145 -20.84 8.04 4.83
N ASP A 146 -21.50 7.17 5.59
CA ASP A 146 -22.75 6.53 5.18
C ASP A 146 -23.89 7.59 5.05
N GLN A 147 -25.01 7.30 4.38
CA GLN A 147 -26.11 8.27 4.19
C GLN A 147 -27.13 8.28 5.35
N ALA A 148 -26.95 7.42 6.36
CA ALA A 148 -27.84 7.33 7.51
C ALA A 148 -27.40 8.22 8.69
N TRP A 149 -28.30 8.56 9.63
CA TRP A 149 -27.92 9.32 10.86
C TRP A 149 -26.77 8.65 11.66
N THR A 150 -26.64 7.33 11.55
CA THR A 150 -25.57 6.51 12.14
C THR A 150 -24.21 6.66 11.44
N ALA A 151 -24.13 7.40 10.33
CA ALA A 151 -22.93 7.59 9.53
C ALA A 151 -21.80 8.32 10.26
N SER A 152 -22.13 9.28 11.13
CA SER A 152 -21.14 10.00 11.94
C SER A 152 -20.44 9.05 12.91
N ALA A 153 -21.20 8.14 13.55
CA ALA A 153 -20.67 7.10 14.42
C ALA A 153 -19.86 6.05 13.64
N ARG A 154 -20.34 5.61 12.46
CA ARG A 154 -19.60 4.65 11.61
C ARG A 154 -18.29 5.23 11.07
N SER A 155 -18.29 6.46 10.57
CA SER A 155 -17.07 7.14 10.10
C SER A 155 -16.07 7.35 11.25
N THR A 156 -16.55 7.74 12.44
CA THR A 156 -15.70 7.82 13.64
C THR A 156 -15.09 6.47 14.00
N ARG A 157 -15.88 5.39 13.94
CA ARG A 157 -15.39 4.02 14.19
C ARG A 157 -14.33 3.61 13.18
N ARG A 158 -14.58 3.82 11.88
CA ARG A 158 -13.60 3.52 10.81
C ARG A 158 -12.31 4.30 10.99
N ARG A 159 -12.40 5.60 11.30
CA ARG A 159 -11.22 6.43 11.61
C ARG A 159 -10.41 5.82 12.76
N ARG A 160 -11.06 5.37 13.85
CA ARG A 160 -10.35 4.71 14.96
C ARG A 160 -9.68 3.40 14.54
N LEU A 161 -10.30 2.61 13.66
CA LEU A 161 -9.67 1.40 13.11
C LEU A 161 -8.43 1.76 12.27
N LEU A 162 -8.53 2.76 11.39
CA LEU A 162 -7.40 3.26 10.60
C LEU A 162 -6.27 3.83 11.46
N GLN A 163 -6.60 4.58 12.53
CA GLN A 163 -5.62 5.05 13.51
C GLN A 163 -4.88 3.89 14.19
N HIS A 164 -5.60 2.84 14.57
CA HIS A 164 -4.98 1.64 15.17
C HIS A 164 -4.02 0.95 14.20
N ILE A 165 -4.38 0.87 12.92
CA ILE A 165 -3.51 0.32 11.86
C ILE A 165 -2.24 1.17 11.72
N ALA A 166 -2.38 2.49 11.66
CA ALA A 166 -1.25 3.42 11.57
C ALA A 166 -0.31 3.29 12.78
N ALA A 167 -0.86 3.27 14.00
CA ALA A 167 -0.08 3.15 15.23
C ALA A 167 0.69 1.82 15.36
N LYS A 168 0.25 0.76 14.68
CA LYS A 168 0.94 -0.54 14.63
C LYS A 168 1.97 -0.64 13.49
N THR A 169 2.05 0.37 12.64
CA THR A 169 3.03 0.41 11.54
C THR A 169 4.40 0.74 12.12
N THR A 170 5.42 0.01 11.66
CA THR A 170 6.79 0.12 12.19
C THR A 170 7.67 1.08 11.40
N GLY A 171 7.31 1.39 10.16
CA GLY A 171 8.02 2.32 9.29
C GLY A 171 7.15 3.52 8.90
N THR A 172 6.63 3.50 7.67
CA THR A 172 5.99 4.66 7.04
C THR A 172 4.47 4.50 6.94
N VAL A 173 3.75 5.55 7.31
CA VAL A 173 2.30 5.70 7.15
C VAL A 173 2.05 6.72 6.05
N VAL A 174 1.40 6.28 4.96
CA VAL A 174 1.04 7.10 3.81
C VAL A 174 -0.44 7.46 3.92
N LEU A 175 -0.75 8.75 3.99
CA LEU A 175 -2.08 9.29 4.25
C LEU A 175 -2.59 10.10 3.07
N ASN A 176 -3.89 9.97 2.77
CA ASN A 176 -4.56 10.86 1.84
C ASN A 176 -4.76 12.25 2.47
N ARG A 177 -4.16 13.30 1.89
CA ARG A 177 -4.35 14.68 2.40
C ARG A 177 -5.72 15.27 2.07
N GLU A 178 -6.42 14.74 1.07
CA GLU A 178 -7.71 15.24 0.60
C GLU A 178 -8.89 14.76 1.46
N ASP A 179 -8.65 13.78 2.34
CA ASP A 179 -9.60 13.36 3.37
C ASP A 179 -9.11 13.82 4.75
N PRO A 180 -9.69 14.90 5.33
CA PRO A 180 -9.27 15.41 6.63
C PRO A 180 -9.34 14.37 7.76
N ARG A 181 -10.21 13.36 7.65
CA ARG A 181 -10.36 12.31 8.68
C ARG A 181 -9.18 11.35 8.65
N VAL A 182 -8.60 11.14 7.47
CA VAL A 182 -7.39 10.34 7.26
C VAL A 182 -6.15 11.19 7.52
N ALA A 183 -6.08 12.42 7.02
CA ALA A 183 -4.93 13.30 7.20
C ALA A 183 -4.61 13.55 8.69
N ARG A 184 -5.64 13.82 9.51
CA ARG A 184 -5.49 14.03 10.96
C ARG A 184 -5.05 12.78 11.75
N ILE A 185 -4.95 11.60 11.12
CA ILE A 185 -4.35 10.43 11.78
C ILE A 185 -2.89 10.72 12.14
N ALA A 186 -2.19 11.52 11.35
CA ALA A 186 -0.81 11.92 11.63
C ALA A 186 -0.60 12.53 13.02
N GLU A 187 -1.56 13.31 13.51
CA GLU A 187 -1.52 13.95 14.83
C GLU A 187 -1.44 12.95 15.99
N THR A 188 -1.79 11.68 15.73
CA THR A 188 -1.78 10.60 16.73
C THR A 188 -0.53 9.71 16.68
N LEU A 189 0.36 9.94 15.72
CA LEU A 189 1.56 9.12 15.49
C LEU A 189 2.78 9.80 16.10
N THR A 190 3.59 9.04 16.84
CA THR A 190 4.73 9.58 17.59
C THR A 190 6.09 9.03 17.16
N GLY A 191 6.12 7.94 16.39
CA GLY A 191 7.37 7.28 15.99
C GLY A 191 7.40 6.76 14.55
N GLN A 192 6.31 6.92 13.80
CA GLN A 192 6.25 6.52 12.39
C GLN A 192 6.64 7.68 11.49
N GLN A 193 7.24 7.39 10.34
CA GLN A 193 7.37 8.39 9.29
C GLN A 193 5.99 8.61 8.66
N VAL A 194 5.54 9.86 8.58
CA VAL A 194 4.28 10.21 7.91
C VAL A 194 4.59 10.79 6.54
N LYS A 195 3.89 10.31 5.53
CA LYS A 195 3.89 10.84 4.17
C LYS A 195 2.46 11.09 3.71
N TYR A 196 2.30 12.03 2.79
CA TYR A 196 1.01 12.37 2.22
C TYR A 196 1.01 12.20 0.71
N PHE A 197 -0.12 11.73 0.18
CA PHE A 197 -0.43 11.83 -1.24
C PHE A 197 -1.66 12.72 -1.43
N GLY A 198 -1.72 13.41 -2.56
CA GLY A 198 -2.71 14.45 -2.79
C GLY A 198 -2.99 14.75 -4.25
N LEU A 199 -3.99 15.59 -4.47
CA LEU A 199 -4.38 16.07 -5.79
C LEU A 199 -3.83 17.47 -6.01
N ASP A 200 -3.52 17.80 -7.25
CA ASP A 200 -3.40 19.20 -7.65
C ASP A 200 -4.73 19.93 -7.47
N ASP A 201 -4.67 21.22 -7.10
CA ASP A 201 -5.88 22.02 -6.88
C ASP A 201 -6.76 22.10 -8.14
N SER A 202 -6.16 22.06 -9.33
CA SER A 202 -6.89 22.04 -10.61
C SER A 202 -7.72 20.77 -10.81
N LEU A 203 -7.40 19.67 -10.11
CA LEU A 203 -8.11 18.41 -10.20
C LEU A 203 -9.20 18.24 -9.13
N LEU A 204 -9.26 19.11 -8.11
CA LEU A 204 -10.25 18.97 -7.02
C LEU A 204 -11.70 18.91 -7.54
N GLY A 205 -12.04 19.72 -8.55
CA GLY A 205 -13.38 19.70 -9.16
C GLY A 205 -13.71 18.43 -9.95
N THR A 206 -12.69 17.66 -10.35
CA THR A 206 -12.86 16.37 -11.06
C THR A 206 -12.94 15.20 -10.07
N PHE A 207 -12.52 15.41 -8.82
CA PHE A 207 -12.43 14.42 -7.76
C PHE A 207 -13.11 14.94 -6.47
N PRO A 208 -14.41 15.26 -6.51
CA PRO A 208 -15.10 15.78 -5.34
C PRO A 208 -15.02 14.76 -4.20
N ASN A 209 -14.51 15.16 -3.03
CA ASN A 209 -14.51 14.29 -1.87
C ASN A 209 -15.97 14.10 -1.35
N ASP A 210 -16.17 13.22 -0.39
CA ASP A 210 -17.51 12.91 0.14
C ASP A 210 -18.20 14.12 0.82
N ASP A 211 -17.44 15.13 1.24
CA ASP A 211 -17.99 16.38 1.76
C ASP A 211 -18.40 17.33 0.61
N ASP A 212 -17.62 17.38 -0.50
CA ASP A 212 -17.90 18.17 -1.71
C ASP A 212 -19.11 17.65 -2.50
N MET A 213 -19.30 16.31 -2.54
CA MET A 213 -20.46 15.69 -3.19
C MET A 213 -21.80 16.01 -2.49
N ARG A 214 -21.75 16.54 -1.27
CA ARG A 214 -22.94 16.80 -0.43
C ARG A 214 -23.26 18.28 -0.24
N THR A 215 -22.40 19.20 -0.65
CA THR A 215 -22.76 20.61 -0.68
C THR A 215 -23.84 20.82 -1.74
N ALA A 216 -25.04 21.24 -1.31
CA ALA A 216 -26.10 21.64 -2.23
C ALA A 216 -25.58 22.76 -3.15
N PRO A 217 -26.04 22.86 -4.42
CA PRO A 217 -25.67 23.97 -5.30
C PRO A 217 -25.97 25.30 -4.59
N GLY A 218 -24.92 26.10 -4.31
CA GLY A 218 -25.06 27.36 -3.59
C GLY A 218 -24.79 27.32 -2.07
N SER A 219 -24.41 26.18 -1.50
CA SER A 219 -23.77 26.17 -0.18
C SER A 219 -22.41 26.85 -0.27
N PRO A 220 -21.97 27.65 0.73
CA PRO A 220 -20.62 28.17 0.73
C PRO A 220 -19.66 26.99 0.55
N ALA A 221 -18.70 27.14 -0.37
CA ALA A 221 -17.65 26.14 -0.55
C ALA A 221 -17.15 25.75 0.84
N PRO A 222 -17.07 24.43 1.15
CA PRO A 222 -16.61 23.99 2.47
C PRO A 222 -15.32 24.76 2.75
N ALA A 223 -15.28 25.43 3.92
CA ALA A 223 -14.32 26.47 4.26
C ALA A 223 -12.97 26.23 3.57
N ALA A 224 -12.62 27.15 2.68
CA ALA A 224 -11.42 27.09 1.84
C ALA A 224 -10.24 26.47 2.58
N LEU A 225 -9.69 25.37 2.04
CA LEU A 225 -8.27 25.15 1.71
C LEU A 225 -7.17 25.71 2.65
N SER A 226 -7.45 25.97 3.92
CA SER A 226 -6.51 26.55 4.87
C SER A 226 -5.99 25.42 5.76
N ASP A 227 -4.73 25.05 5.54
CA ASP A 227 -3.94 23.99 6.20
C ASP A 227 -4.13 22.55 5.68
N LYS A 228 -4.21 22.35 4.36
CA LYS A 228 -3.91 21.01 3.81
C LYS A 228 -2.40 20.74 3.96
N PRO A 229 -1.97 19.58 4.50
CA PRO A 229 -0.55 19.27 4.60
C PRO A 229 0.09 19.14 3.21
N TRP A 230 1.38 19.46 3.11
CA TRP A 230 2.17 19.20 1.91
C TRP A 230 2.10 17.71 1.54
N ALA A 231 1.93 17.40 0.25
CA ALA A 231 1.96 16.02 -0.24
C ALA A 231 3.32 15.70 -0.85
N ASP A 232 3.88 14.56 -0.45
CA ASP A 232 5.09 13.99 -1.03
C ASP A 232 4.87 13.59 -2.49
N VAL A 233 3.66 13.11 -2.81
CA VAL A 233 3.26 12.78 -4.19
C VAL A 233 1.96 13.51 -4.54
N VAL A 234 1.98 14.28 -5.63
CA VAL A 234 0.81 15.01 -6.14
C VAL A 234 0.41 14.47 -7.50
N LEU A 235 -0.83 14.03 -7.67
CA LEU A 235 -1.38 13.80 -9.00
C LEU A 235 -1.65 15.16 -9.66
N ARG A 236 -0.92 15.47 -10.73
CA ARG A 236 -0.99 16.75 -11.45
C ARG A 236 -1.89 16.70 -12.67
N THR A 237 -1.86 15.60 -13.43
CA THR A 237 -2.61 15.48 -14.69
C THR A 237 -3.24 14.12 -14.86
N VAL A 238 -4.44 14.09 -15.43
CA VAL A 238 -5.16 12.87 -15.79
C VAL A 238 -5.54 12.93 -17.26
N GLY A 239 -4.95 12.06 -18.07
CA GLY A 239 -5.31 11.83 -19.47
C GLY A 239 -6.19 10.59 -19.62
N ALA A 240 -6.63 10.31 -20.86
CA ALA A 240 -7.50 9.16 -21.15
C ALA A 240 -6.87 7.81 -20.74
N ASP A 241 -5.57 7.63 -21.01
CA ASP A 241 -4.80 6.42 -20.70
C ASP A 241 -3.45 6.76 -20.02
N SER A 242 -3.35 7.92 -19.34
CA SER A 242 -2.11 8.32 -18.67
C SER A 242 -2.37 9.20 -17.46
N ALA A 243 -1.41 9.23 -16.53
CA ALA A 243 -1.43 10.13 -15.39
C ALA A 243 -0.03 10.69 -15.13
N GLY A 244 0.02 11.96 -14.72
CA GLY A 244 1.23 12.66 -14.34
C GLY A 244 1.28 12.89 -12.85
N PHE A 245 2.35 12.43 -12.22
CA PHE A 245 2.61 12.58 -10.79
C PHE A 245 3.81 13.49 -10.58
N GLU A 246 3.73 14.37 -9.61
CA GLU A 246 4.89 15.09 -9.10
C GLU A 246 5.42 14.39 -7.84
N TYR A 247 6.72 14.15 -7.81
CA TYR A 247 7.44 13.55 -6.69
C TYR A 247 8.88 14.07 -6.68
N ASP A 248 9.38 14.47 -5.51
CA ASP A 248 10.77 14.94 -5.29
C ASP A 248 11.18 16.08 -6.27
N GLY A 249 10.23 16.97 -6.60
CA GLY A 249 10.40 18.08 -7.55
C GLY A 249 10.45 17.70 -9.02
N GLY A 250 10.27 16.41 -9.37
CA GLY A 250 10.20 15.92 -10.74
C GLY A 250 8.79 15.46 -11.13
N THR A 251 8.48 15.47 -12.43
CA THR A 251 7.23 14.92 -12.98
C THR A 251 7.47 13.55 -13.58
N VAL A 252 6.66 12.57 -13.17
CA VAL A 252 6.64 11.21 -13.70
C VAL A 252 5.30 10.97 -14.38
N THR A 253 5.32 10.64 -15.67
CA THR A 253 4.13 10.28 -16.43
C THR A 253 4.09 8.78 -16.66
N THR A 254 2.97 8.15 -16.30
CA THR A 254 2.76 6.71 -16.45
C THR A 254 1.54 6.44 -17.32
N ALA A 255 1.68 5.52 -18.27
CA ALA A 255 0.55 4.98 -19.01
C ALA A 255 -0.33 4.16 -18.06
N MET A 256 -1.62 4.49 -17.98
CA MET A 256 -2.57 3.84 -17.11
C MET A 256 -3.59 3.07 -17.94
N LYS A 257 -3.68 1.75 -17.72
CA LYS A 257 -4.75 0.92 -18.30
C LYS A 257 -6.01 0.89 -17.42
N LEU A 258 -6.03 1.69 -16.35
CA LEU A 258 -7.08 1.68 -15.33
C LEU A 258 -8.12 2.74 -15.65
N ARG A 259 -9.36 2.30 -15.86
CA ARG A 259 -10.52 3.20 -15.97
C ARG A 259 -11.02 3.57 -14.57
N GLY A 260 -11.35 4.83 -14.36
CA GLY A 260 -11.93 5.35 -13.12
C GLY A 260 -11.04 6.39 -12.43
N VAL A 261 -11.62 7.56 -12.16
CA VAL A 261 -10.92 8.77 -11.72
C VAL A 261 -10.18 8.52 -10.38
N TYR A 262 -10.85 8.00 -9.35
CA TYR A 262 -10.24 7.64 -8.05
C TYR A 262 -9.11 6.60 -8.09
N ASN A 263 -9.09 5.76 -9.12
CA ASN A 263 -8.01 4.78 -9.28
C ASN A 263 -6.69 5.52 -9.53
N ILE A 264 -6.73 6.54 -10.38
CA ILE A 264 -5.57 7.34 -10.78
C ILE A 264 -5.00 8.12 -9.59
N PHE A 265 -5.87 8.65 -8.73
CA PHE A 265 -5.46 9.32 -7.50
C PHE A 265 -4.68 8.40 -6.55
N ASN A 266 -5.14 7.16 -6.38
CA ASN A 266 -4.48 6.23 -5.49
C ASN A 266 -3.13 5.71 -6.02
N ALA A 267 -2.81 5.88 -7.31
CA ALA A 267 -1.50 5.52 -7.85
C ALA A 267 -0.37 6.37 -7.23
N ALA A 268 -0.69 7.59 -6.78
CA ALA A 268 0.23 8.47 -6.09
C ALA A 268 0.82 7.81 -4.82
N CYS A 269 0.09 6.89 -4.17
CA CYS A 269 0.57 6.18 -3.00
C CYS A 269 1.78 5.27 -3.26
N GLY A 270 1.95 4.80 -4.50
CA GLY A 270 3.04 3.89 -4.86
C GLY A 270 4.33 4.61 -5.20
N ALA A 271 4.27 5.87 -5.67
CA ALA A 271 5.39 6.56 -6.32
C ALA A 271 6.54 6.96 -5.39
N ASP A 272 6.49 6.61 -4.11
CA ASP A 272 7.57 6.83 -3.14
C ASP A 272 8.47 5.57 -3.01
N PRO A 273 9.67 5.54 -3.63
CA PRO A 273 10.56 4.37 -3.65
C PRO A 273 11.24 4.01 -2.31
N GLY A 274 10.71 4.44 -1.16
CA GLY A 274 11.27 4.11 0.15
C GLY A 274 12.65 4.73 0.42
N PRO A 275 13.30 4.38 1.55
CA PRO A 275 14.49 5.07 2.05
C PRO A 275 15.74 4.90 1.17
N GLU A 276 16.60 5.92 1.20
CA GLU A 276 17.86 6.11 0.45
C GLU A 276 18.76 4.87 0.27
N HIS A 277 18.68 3.85 1.12
CA HIS A 277 19.49 2.63 0.97
C HIS A 277 19.14 1.81 -0.27
N LEU A 278 17.94 1.98 -0.85
CA LEU A 278 17.58 1.43 -2.16
C LEU A 278 18.19 2.23 -3.33
N ARG A 279 18.73 3.44 -3.09
CA ARG A 279 19.37 4.30 -4.10
C ARG A 279 20.85 3.98 -4.35
N ARG A 280 21.47 3.03 -3.63
CA ARG A 280 22.89 2.62 -3.82
C ARG A 280 23.11 1.84 -5.14
N GLY A 281 22.95 2.55 -6.25
CA GLY A 281 23.25 2.11 -7.61
C GLY A 281 23.52 3.29 -8.56
N ARG A 282 23.20 4.54 -8.18
CA ARG A 282 23.58 5.74 -8.94
C ARG A 282 24.73 6.42 -8.22
N ARG A 283 25.91 6.39 -8.85
CA ARG A 283 27.09 7.13 -8.39
C ARG A 283 26.72 8.61 -8.29
N HIS A 284 26.95 9.18 -7.12
CA HIS A 284 26.95 10.63 -6.89
C HIS A 284 27.83 11.31 -7.95
N CYS A 285 27.23 12.16 -8.78
CA CYS A 285 27.99 13.23 -9.43
C CYS A 285 28.13 14.32 -8.37
N GLY A 286 29.25 14.30 -7.65
CA GLY A 286 29.53 15.29 -6.62
C GLY A 286 29.63 16.69 -7.21
N SER A 287 28.84 17.62 -6.68
CA SER A 287 29.03 19.04 -6.87
C SER A 287 30.35 19.46 -6.21
N ARG A 288 31.42 19.56 -6.99
CA ARG A 288 32.55 20.41 -6.62
C ARG A 288 32.20 21.84 -7.04
N HIS A 289 32.03 22.70 -6.05
CA HIS A 289 32.18 24.14 -6.22
C HIS A 289 33.51 24.44 -6.91
N LEU A 290 33.45 25.01 -8.10
CA LEU A 290 34.50 25.85 -8.63
C LEU A 290 33.85 27.14 -9.13
N ALA A 291 34.38 28.24 -8.64
CA ALA A 291 34.02 29.59 -8.96
C ALA A 291 34.34 29.92 -10.43
N GLY A 292 33.51 30.78 -11.03
CA GLY A 292 33.89 31.63 -12.14
C GLY A 292 33.43 31.18 -13.54
N GLY A 293 32.70 32.06 -14.21
CA GLY A 293 32.63 32.14 -15.68
C GLY A 293 31.37 31.57 -16.31
N ALA A 294 30.47 32.47 -16.74
CA ALA A 294 29.35 32.15 -17.62
C ALA A 294 29.83 31.83 -19.04
N VAL A 295 29.29 30.76 -19.65
CA VAL A 295 29.19 30.58 -21.11
C VAL A 295 27.86 29.84 -21.41
N PRO A 296 27.01 30.32 -22.34
CA PRO A 296 25.78 29.63 -22.73
C PRO A 296 25.98 28.71 -23.94
N GLY A 297 25.35 27.54 -23.93
CA GLY A 297 25.20 26.66 -25.10
C GLY A 297 25.96 25.33 -24.98
N GLY A 298 25.21 24.23 -24.81
CA GLY A 298 25.79 22.89 -24.82
C GLY A 298 24.72 21.80 -24.64
N THR A 299 24.28 21.23 -25.76
CA THR A 299 23.45 20.03 -25.88
C THR A 299 24.13 18.83 -25.20
N CYS A 300 23.47 18.17 -24.25
CA CYS A 300 24.02 17.00 -23.57
C CYS A 300 23.62 15.71 -24.31
N LEU A 301 24.58 15.14 -25.05
CA LEU A 301 24.51 13.87 -25.76
C LEU A 301 24.61 12.67 -24.79
N TRP A 302 23.76 11.67 -24.98
CA TRP A 302 23.76 10.39 -24.26
C TRP A 302 24.91 9.49 -24.75
N PRO A 303 25.75 8.88 -23.88
CA PRO A 303 26.76 7.94 -24.36
C PRO A 303 26.15 6.54 -24.59
N ARG A 304 26.30 6.04 -25.82
CA ARG A 304 26.07 4.63 -26.19
C ARG A 304 27.04 3.73 -25.41
N ARG A 305 26.54 2.61 -24.88
CA ARG A 305 27.38 1.52 -24.35
C ARG A 305 27.87 0.65 -25.50
N GLU A 306 29.18 0.45 -25.60
CA GLU A 306 29.77 -0.67 -26.35
C GLU A 306 29.75 -1.95 -25.48
N PRO A 307 29.61 -3.15 -26.10
CA PRO A 307 29.68 -4.42 -25.38
C PRO A 307 31.13 -4.95 -25.40
N HIS A 308 31.68 -5.25 -24.22
CA HIS A 308 32.91 -6.03 -24.13
C HIS A 308 32.62 -7.51 -23.83
N ARG A 309 33.37 -8.33 -24.57
CA ARG A 309 33.53 -9.78 -24.52
C ARG A 309 34.04 -10.26 -23.17
#